data_AF-A0A2E8UL25-F1
#
_entry.id   AF-A0A2E8UL25-F1
#
_cell.length_a   1.000
_cell.length_b   1.000
_cell.length_c   1.000
_cell.angle_alpha   90.00
_cell.angle_beta   90.00
_cell.angle_gamma   90.00
#
_symmetry.space_group_name_H-M   'P 1'
#
loop_
_entity.id
_entity.type
_entity.pdbx_description
1 polymer ?
#
loop_
_entity_poly.entity_id
_entity_poly.type
_entity_poly.pdbx_seq_one_letter_code
_entity_poly.pdbx_strand_id
1 'polypeptide(L)'
;MKGGSAVFVGLGFLAMGAWDAEPSTLKYGWKRGEPHVYTIELKIQEPEYVASARGQMVFTARAANIHGFTIRSHNFLSIQRHSLTGRLFPPFGVFKLGWRHFDGNSGGRPLRAPTDVVINPRGGHIGSQVPIFDPVASSRLVLETLPDELAATWQTRNNVLVVHERRTKPEPGSRLVKLTKTHLPAEETITYTRGANTGHLIAIKKQYQLATTGNGENQPTITVSGDADLMFNTLTGIFETMQFTGKLTVTDGAEVRIVPMTLSYERLTGDRREAALRPPAPAGPVQIRPLPAADLNQCLVQLQRRLSFPRLQAADKLSRAEPTNRLAEVSAALVTVLNDTDPYTRQAACRALALWGDHDAVSALIKRLDDTHLTVRWAAIEALARLQDPRAALPIARHLASNRETLPAVAALQLFGSAAEPVLRPLLKSNTENLRHAACRLLGAIGTPRSALSLLRLQRGADSVTATLAQRALRQIIQRHGRR
;
A
#
# COMPACT_ATOMS: atom_id res chain seq x y z
N MET A 1 -79.90 35.50 -26.61
CA MET A 1 -78.50 35.92 -26.82
C MET A 1 -77.61 34.93 -26.08
N LYS A 2 -76.77 34.22 -26.86
CA LYS A 2 -75.58 33.40 -26.52
C LYS A 2 -75.62 32.66 -25.16
N GLY A 3 -75.88 31.34 -25.08
CA GLY A 3 -75.46 30.25 -25.95
C GLY A 3 -74.31 29.50 -25.27
N GLY A 4 -74.56 28.27 -24.79
CA GLY A 4 -73.55 27.45 -24.12
C GLY A 4 -74.13 26.16 -23.56
N SER A 5 -74.58 25.28 -24.46
CA SER A 5 -75.11 23.96 -24.15
C SER A 5 -74.01 23.02 -23.62
N ALA A 6 -74.33 22.28 -22.57
CA ALA A 6 -73.56 21.16 -22.05
C ALA A 6 -73.66 19.93 -22.96
N VAL A 7 -72.55 19.19 -23.13
CA VAL A 7 -72.57 17.79 -23.59
C VAL A 7 -71.47 16.99 -22.86
N PHE A 8 -71.90 15.88 -22.25
CA PHE A 8 -71.11 14.82 -21.63
C PHE A 8 -70.24 14.05 -22.64
N VAL A 9 -68.97 13.77 -22.33
CA VAL A 9 -68.16 12.60 -22.76
C VAL A 9 -67.08 12.43 -21.68
N GLY A 10 -66.86 11.31 -20.99
CA GLY A 10 -66.75 9.93 -21.45
C GLY A 10 -65.26 9.57 -21.58
N LEU A 11 -64.77 8.65 -20.74
CA LEU A 11 -63.37 8.21 -20.65
C LEU A 11 -62.67 7.99 -22.00
N GLY A 12 -61.41 8.44 -22.09
CA GLY A 12 -60.44 8.03 -23.12
C GLY A 12 -59.07 7.82 -22.50
N PHE A 13 -58.78 6.60 -22.05
CA PHE A 13 -57.43 6.10 -21.81
C PHE A 13 -56.67 6.14 -23.15
N LEU A 14 -55.55 6.87 -23.21
CA LEU A 14 -54.51 6.65 -24.21
C LEU A 14 -53.17 6.63 -23.47
N ALA A 15 -52.79 5.42 -23.06
CA ALA A 15 -51.42 5.09 -22.76
C ALA A 15 -50.61 5.19 -24.05
N MET A 16 -49.95 6.32 -24.27
CA MET A 16 -48.87 6.40 -25.26
C MET A 16 -47.64 5.75 -24.64
N GLY A 17 -47.43 4.47 -24.94
CA GLY A 17 -46.14 3.83 -24.79
C GLY A 17 -45.13 4.58 -25.65
N ALA A 18 -44.15 5.22 -25.01
CA ALA A 18 -42.97 5.70 -25.69
C ALA A 18 -42.24 4.48 -26.25
N TRP A 19 -42.35 4.29 -27.57
CA TRP A 19 -41.44 3.42 -28.30
C TRP A 19 -40.06 4.07 -28.25
N ASP A 20 -39.22 3.64 -27.31
CA ASP A 20 -37.79 3.89 -27.38
C ASP A 20 -37.29 3.24 -28.68
N ALA A 21 -36.95 4.07 -29.67
CA ALA A 21 -36.37 3.62 -30.92
C ALA A 21 -35.07 2.86 -30.62
N GLU A 22 -34.92 1.64 -31.15
CA GLU A 22 -33.69 0.86 -30.97
C GLU A 22 -32.48 1.65 -31.48
N PRO A 23 -31.37 1.69 -30.73
CA PRO A 23 -30.19 2.43 -31.15
C PRO A 23 -29.63 1.85 -32.45
N SER A 24 -29.24 2.71 -33.39
CA SER A 24 -28.70 2.28 -34.69
C SER A 24 -27.35 1.56 -34.59
N THR A 25 -26.62 1.74 -33.46
CA THR A 25 -25.29 1.17 -33.20
C THR A 25 -25.00 1.10 -31.70
N LEU A 26 -24.19 0.13 -31.26
CA LEU A 26 -23.64 0.11 -29.91
C LEU A 26 -22.37 0.97 -29.86
N LYS A 27 -22.30 1.93 -28.93
CA LYS A 27 -21.15 2.83 -28.79
C LYS A 27 -20.78 3.04 -27.34
N TYR A 28 -19.47 3.11 -27.08
CA TYR A 28 -18.97 3.45 -25.76
C TYR A 28 -19.26 4.92 -25.41
N GLY A 29 -19.63 5.16 -24.16
CA GLY A 29 -19.94 6.49 -23.62
C GLY A 29 -19.01 6.93 -22.50
N TRP A 30 -17.73 6.52 -22.52
CA TRP A 30 -16.75 6.92 -21.51
C TRP A 30 -16.57 8.44 -21.47
N LYS A 31 -16.82 9.05 -20.30
CA LYS A 31 -16.61 10.49 -20.10
C LYS A 31 -15.28 10.77 -19.43
N ARG A 32 -14.60 11.82 -19.89
CA ARG A 32 -13.30 12.23 -19.36
C ARG A 32 -13.40 12.54 -17.86
N GLY A 33 -12.55 11.91 -17.07
CA GLY A 33 -12.46 12.10 -15.62
C GLY A 33 -13.55 11.40 -14.80
N GLU A 34 -14.54 10.75 -15.42
CA GLU A 34 -15.58 10.02 -14.69
C GLU A 34 -15.04 8.66 -14.21
N PRO A 35 -15.05 8.36 -12.89
CA PRO A 35 -14.64 7.06 -12.39
C PRO A 35 -15.79 6.05 -12.45
N HIS A 36 -15.55 4.93 -13.11
CA HIS A 36 -16.41 3.76 -13.11
C HIS A 36 -15.77 2.68 -12.24
N VAL A 37 -16.48 2.24 -11.21
CA VAL A 37 -15.98 1.27 -10.22
C VAL A 37 -16.67 -0.07 -10.46
N TYR A 38 -15.87 -1.14 -10.50
CA TYR A 38 -16.35 -2.50 -10.69
C TYR A 38 -15.92 -3.38 -9.54
N THR A 39 -16.85 -4.16 -8.99
CA THR A 39 -16.50 -5.29 -8.12
C THR A 39 -16.22 -6.48 -9.02
N ILE A 40 -15.11 -7.18 -8.78
CA ILE A 40 -14.67 -8.32 -9.59
C ILE A 40 -14.44 -9.51 -8.69
N GLU A 41 -14.91 -10.67 -9.15
CA GLU A 41 -14.65 -11.95 -8.52
C GLU A 41 -14.21 -12.98 -9.57
N LEU A 42 -13.00 -13.51 -9.40
CA LEU A 42 -12.49 -14.65 -10.14
C LEU A 42 -12.34 -15.82 -9.16
N LYS A 43 -12.78 -17.01 -9.55
CA LYS A 43 -12.50 -18.28 -8.87
C LYS A 43 -11.95 -19.28 -9.88
N ILE A 44 -10.88 -19.95 -9.51
CA ILE A 44 -10.28 -21.06 -10.25
C ILE A 44 -10.19 -22.23 -9.28
N GLN A 45 -10.89 -23.31 -9.59
CA GLN A 45 -11.05 -24.45 -8.69
C GLN A 45 -10.14 -25.59 -9.14
N GLU A 46 -9.08 -25.81 -8.37
CA GLU A 46 -8.13 -26.91 -8.56
C GLU A 46 -8.42 -28.04 -7.56
N PRO A 47 -7.93 -29.27 -7.80
CA PRO A 47 -8.26 -30.42 -6.97
C PRO A 47 -7.92 -30.24 -5.47
N GLU A 48 -6.78 -29.61 -5.16
CA GLU A 48 -6.27 -29.48 -3.78
C GLU A 48 -6.46 -28.09 -3.16
N TYR A 49 -6.86 -27.09 -3.96
CA TYR A 49 -6.97 -25.71 -3.49
C TYR A 49 -7.86 -24.88 -4.43
N VAL A 50 -8.40 -23.78 -3.91
CA VAL A 50 -9.14 -22.79 -4.68
C VAL A 50 -8.33 -21.52 -4.73
N ALA A 51 -8.09 -20.99 -5.92
CA ALA A 51 -7.52 -19.67 -6.09
C ALA A 51 -8.60 -18.67 -6.45
N SER A 52 -8.49 -17.47 -5.89
CA SER A 52 -9.46 -16.41 -6.13
C SER A 52 -8.80 -15.05 -6.23
N ALA A 53 -9.38 -14.18 -7.03
CA ALA A 53 -9.08 -12.76 -7.02
C ALA A 53 -10.39 -12.00 -6.77
N ARG A 54 -10.42 -11.19 -5.72
CA ARG A 54 -11.61 -10.44 -5.30
C ARG A 54 -11.25 -9.02 -4.94
N GLY A 55 -12.09 -8.07 -5.30
CA GLY A 55 -11.94 -6.68 -4.89
C GLY A 55 -12.57 -5.73 -5.90
N GLN A 56 -12.03 -4.52 -5.97
CA GLN A 56 -12.54 -3.47 -6.84
C GLN A 56 -11.50 -3.06 -7.89
N MET A 57 -11.98 -2.66 -9.06
CA MET A 57 -11.21 -1.95 -10.06
C MET A 57 -11.87 -0.61 -10.37
N VAL A 58 -11.05 0.40 -10.64
CA VAL A 58 -11.52 1.75 -11.00
C VAL A 58 -11.00 2.11 -12.38
N PHE A 59 -11.91 2.38 -13.30
CA PHE A 59 -11.63 2.80 -14.67
C PHE A 59 -11.99 4.28 -14.83
N THR A 60 -11.07 5.04 -15.42
CA THR A 60 -11.22 6.48 -15.66
C THR A 60 -10.73 6.82 -17.05
N ALA A 61 -11.54 7.51 -17.85
CA ALA A 61 -11.07 7.99 -19.15
C ALA A 61 -10.20 9.24 -18.94
N ARG A 62 -8.91 9.17 -19.30
CA ARG A 62 -8.00 10.33 -19.30
C ARG A 62 -8.24 11.23 -20.52
N ALA A 63 -8.57 10.61 -21.64
CA ALA A 63 -8.94 11.24 -22.89
C ALA A 63 -10.09 10.48 -23.55
N ALA A 64 -11.00 11.21 -24.17
CA ALA A 64 -12.13 10.69 -24.94
C ALA A 64 -12.30 11.60 -26.16
N ASN A 65 -12.19 11.04 -27.36
CA ASN A 65 -12.37 11.76 -28.62
C ASN A 65 -13.06 10.85 -29.65
N ILE A 66 -13.33 11.38 -30.84
CA ILE A 66 -14.00 10.64 -31.93
C ILE A 66 -13.20 9.42 -32.42
N HIS A 67 -11.89 9.38 -32.17
CA HIS A 67 -10.99 8.31 -32.61
C HIS A 67 -10.75 7.25 -31.54
N GLY A 68 -11.25 7.44 -30.32
CA GLY A 68 -11.13 6.46 -29.24
C GLY A 68 -10.98 7.06 -27.85
N PHE A 69 -10.50 6.22 -26.93
CA PHE A 69 -10.39 6.54 -25.51
C PHE A 69 -9.03 6.12 -24.97
N THR A 70 -8.52 6.89 -24.01
CA THR A 70 -7.40 6.50 -23.16
C THR A 70 -7.95 6.17 -21.77
N ILE A 71 -8.04 4.89 -21.45
CA ILE A 71 -8.61 4.40 -20.20
C ILE A 71 -7.47 4.11 -19.21
N ARG A 72 -7.49 4.78 -18.07
CA ARG A 72 -6.65 4.47 -16.92
C ARG A 72 -7.39 3.52 -15.99
N SER A 73 -6.75 2.43 -15.64
CA SER A 73 -7.30 1.40 -14.76
C SER A 73 -6.47 1.26 -13.49
N HIS A 74 -7.12 1.28 -12.32
CA HIS A 74 -6.53 0.97 -11.02
C HIS A 74 -7.04 -0.38 -10.54
N ASN A 75 -6.13 -1.28 -10.17
CA ASN A 75 -6.45 -2.62 -9.73
C ASN A 75 -6.23 -2.77 -8.22
N PHE A 76 -7.33 -2.95 -7.48
CA PHE A 76 -7.35 -3.19 -6.04
C PHE A 76 -7.83 -4.61 -5.70
N LEU A 77 -7.58 -5.59 -6.57
CA LEU A 77 -7.93 -6.98 -6.33
C LEU A 77 -6.95 -7.63 -5.34
N SER A 78 -7.51 -8.29 -4.32
CA SER A 78 -6.79 -9.18 -3.43
C SER A 78 -6.79 -10.59 -4.01
N ILE A 79 -5.60 -11.18 -4.14
CA ILE A 79 -5.42 -12.56 -4.60
C ILE A 79 -5.26 -13.47 -3.38
N GLN A 80 -6.07 -14.52 -3.32
CA GLN A 80 -6.08 -15.48 -2.22
C GLN A 80 -6.05 -16.91 -2.74
N ARG A 81 -5.53 -17.80 -1.90
CA ARG A 81 -5.49 -19.24 -2.16
C ARG A 81 -5.90 -19.97 -0.90
N HIS A 82 -6.95 -20.76 -1.01
CA HIS A 82 -7.50 -21.53 0.09
C HIS A 82 -7.21 -23.01 -0.18
N SER A 83 -6.40 -23.64 0.68
CA SER A 83 -6.14 -25.08 0.59
C SER A 83 -7.37 -25.85 1.03
N LEU A 84 -7.77 -26.86 0.27
CA LEU A 84 -8.84 -27.79 0.66
C LEU A 84 -8.33 -28.91 1.58
N THR A 85 -7.02 -29.09 1.66
CA THR A 85 -6.34 -30.16 2.41
C THR A 85 -5.68 -29.68 3.70
N GLY A 86 -5.96 -28.44 4.14
CA GLY A 86 -5.42 -27.87 5.39
C GLY A 86 -3.94 -27.47 5.33
N ARG A 87 -3.32 -27.49 4.15
CA ARG A 87 -1.91 -27.11 3.98
C ARG A 87 -1.74 -25.60 4.09
N LEU A 88 -0.85 -25.15 4.99
CA LEU A 88 -0.57 -23.73 5.21
C LEU A 88 -0.09 -22.99 3.94
N PHE A 89 0.56 -23.70 3.02
CA PHE A 89 1.01 -23.20 1.73
C PHE A 89 0.62 -24.16 0.60
N PRO A 90 -0.52 -23.97 -0.08
CA PRO A 90 -0.95 -24.85 -1.17
C PRO A 90 0.03 -24.80 -2.38
N PRO A 91 0.23 -25.93 -3.09
CA PRO A 91 1.15 -26.01 -4.23
C PRO A 91 0.72 -25.06 -5.33
N PHE A 92 1.65 -24.32 -5.95
CA PHE A 92 1.28 -23.36 -6.99
C PHE A 92 0.66 -24.06 -8.20
N GLY A 93 -0.41 -23.47 -8.73
CA GLY A 93 -1.19 -24.01 -9.82
C GLY A 93 -0.55 -24.01 -11.19
N VAL A 94 -1.37 -24.45 -12.14
CA VAL A 94 -1.10 -24.41 -13.58
C VAL A 94 -0.77 -23.00 -14.05
N PHE A 95 -1.53 -22.02 -13.58
CA PHE A 95 -1.07 -20.65 -13.52
C PHE A 95 -0.53 -20.36 -12.13
N LYS A 96 0.53 -19.56 -12.07
CA LYS A 96 0.86 -18.89 -10.82
C LYS A 96 -0.25 -17.86 -10.52
N LEU A 97 -1.31 -18.35 -9.90
CA LEU A 97 -2.15 -17.59 -8.99
C LEU A 97 -1.24 -17.28 -7.81
N GLY A 98 -0.38 -16.29 -7.96
CA GLY A 98 0.68 -16.07 -6.99
C GLY A 98 0.14 -15.45 -5.72
N TRP A 99 1.07 -15.31 -4.77
CA TRP A 99 1.06 -14.20 -3.80
C TRP A 99 1.20 -12.82 -4.48
N ARG A 100 1.24 -12.79 -5.83
CA ARG A 100 1.69 -11.75 -6.77
C ARG A 100 1.09 -12.03 -8.16
N HIS A 101 0.90 -11.00 -8.95
CA HIS A 101 0.04 -10.88 -10.14
C HIS A 101 0.09 -12.01 -11.20
N PHE A 102 -1.00 -12.13 -11.96
CA PHE A 102 -1.22 -13.02 -13.11
C PHE A 102 -0.33 -12.73 -14.33
N ASP A 103 0.47 -11.67 -14.30
CA ASP A 103 1.29 -11.20 -15.44
C ASP A 103 2.54 -12.06 -15.70
N GLY A 104 2.85 -13.01 -14.81
CA GLY A 104 4.04 -13.84 -14.92
C GLY A 104 5.35 -13.05 -14.88
N ASN A 105 5.37 -11.75 -14.53
CA ASN A 105 6.52 -10.88 -14.75
C ASN A 105 7.06 -10.24 -13.45
N SER A 106 6.26 -10.11 -12.40
CA SER A 106 6.61 -9.28 -11.23
C SER A 106 6.87 -10.07 -9.92
N GLY A 107 8.02 -9.77 -9.28
CA GLY A 107 8.38 -10.23 -7.94
C GLY A 107 8.51 -9.07 -6.96
N GLY A 108 7.44 -8.67 -6.25
CA GLY A 108 7.54 -7.69 -5.15
C GLY A 108 6.19 -7.38 -4.49
N ARG A 109 6.21 -6.44 -3.52
CA ARG A 109 5.03 -5.81 -2.89
C ARG A 109 4.74 -4.37 -3.41
N PRO A 110 4.60 -4.07 -4.71
CA PRO A 110 3.82 -2.90 -5.08
C PRO A 110 2.40 -3.30 -5.47
N LEU A 111 1.44 -2.44 -5.11
CA LEU A 111 0.12 -2.36 -5.76
C LEU A 111 0.35 -2.27 -7.29
N ARG A 112 -0.49 -2.88 -8.12
CA ARG A 112 -0.38 -2.70 -9.59
C ARG A 112 -0.38 -1.20 -9.87
N ALA A 113 0.69 -0.70 -10.49
CA ALA A 113 0.69 0.65 -11.00
C ALA A 113 -0.52 0.81 -11.94
N PRO A 114 -1.18 1.97 -11.97
CA PRO A 114 -2.27 2.17 -12.88
C PRO A 114 -1.82 1.94 -14.32
N THR A 115 -2.60 1.18 -15.07
CA THR A 115 -2.32 0.87 -16.47
C THR A 115 -3.17 1.76 -17.35
N ASP A 116 -2.53 2.46 -18.28
CA ASP A 116 -3.19 3.22 -19.33
C ASP A 116 -3.31 2.35 -20.59
N VAL A 117 -4.50 2.31 -21.17
CA VAL A 117 -4.79 1.60 -22.41
C VAL A 117 -5.46 2.54 -23.39
N VAL A 118 -5.05 2.47 -24.65
CA VAL A 118 -5.73 3.16 -25.74
C VAL A 118 -6.63 2.17 -26.45
N ILE A 119 -7.91 2.52 -26.57
CA ILE A 119 -8.90 1.75 -27.32
C ILE A 119 -9.49 2.61 -28.43
N ASN A 120 -9.84 1.98 -29.55
CA ASN A 120 -10.65 2.60 -30.59
C ASN A 120 -12.10 2.81 -30.08
N PRO A 121 -12.98 3.50 -30.85
CA PRO A 121 -14.35 3.77 -30.40
C PRO A 121 -15.20 2.51 -30.16
N ARG A 122 -14.75 1.36 -30.67
CA ARG A 122 -15.39 0.05 -30.54
C ARG A 122 -14.84 -0.78 -29.39
N GLY A 123 -13.83 -0.31 -28.65
CA GLY A 123 -13.18 -1.07 -27.58
C GLY A 123 -12.01 -1.96 -28.02
N GLY A 124 -11.68 -1.97 -29.31
CA GLY A 124 -10.49 -2.66 -29.81
C GLY A 124 -9.21 -1.99 -29.33
N HIS A 125 -8.28 -2.76 -28.77
CA HIS A 125 -7.01 -2.26 -28.24
C HIS A 125 -6.11 -1.70 -29.34
N ILE A 126 -5.55 -0.50 -29.14
CA ILE A 126 -4.57 0.14 -30.03
C ILE A 126 -3.22 0.09 -29.34
N GLY A 127 -2.36 -0.86 -29.71
CA GLY A 127 -1.02 -0.98 -29.17
C GLY A 127 -0.14 -1.89 -30.02
N SER A 128 1.18 -1.68 -29.98
CA SER A 128 2.17 -2.42 -30.79
C SER A 128 2.62 -3.74 -30.17
N GLN A 129 2.35 -3.97 -28.88
CA GLN A 129 2.77 -5.19 -28.17
C GLN A 129 1.64 -6.22 -28.11
N VAL A 130 1.99 -7.48 -28.38
CA VAL A 130 1.08 -8.63 -28.19
C VAL A 130 0.78 -8.77 -26.69
N PRO A 131 -0.49 -8.68 -26.27
CA PRO A 131 -0.83 -8.70 -24.85
C PRO A 131 -0.63 -10.09 -24.25
N ILE A 132 -0.17 -10.14 -23.00
CA ILE A 132 -0.15 -11.35 -22.20
C ILE A 132 -1.58 -11.67 -21.74
N PHE A 133 -1.98 -12.93 -21.85
CA PHE A 133 -3.25 -13.40 -21.31
C PHE A 133 -3.23 -13.36 -19.76
N ASP A 134 -4.04 -12.48 -19.19
CA ASP A 134 -4.37 -12.41 -17.76
C ASP A 134 -5.90 -12.24 -17.65
N PRO A 135 -6.63 -13.18 -17.00
CA PRO A 135 -8.09 -13.12 -16.91
C PRO A 135 -8.60 -11.91 -16.10
N VAL A 136 -7.75 -11.30 -15.28
CA VAL A 136 -8.02 -10.07 -14.53
C VAL A 136 -7.08 -8.94 -14.97
N ALA A 137 -6.68 -8.94 -16.24
CA ALA A 137 -5.97 -7.82 -16.84
C ALA A 137 -6.86 -6.57 -16.82
N SER A 138 -6.46 -5.54 -16.09
CA SER A 138 -7.21 -4.28 -16.05
C SER A 138 -7.18 -3.53 -17.39
N SER A 139 -6.31 -3.95 -18.32
CA SER A 139 -6.24 -3.46 -19.68
C SER A 139 -7.29 -4.06 -20.63
N ARG A 140 -8.00 -5.11 -20.20
CA ARG A 140 -8.91 -5.90 -21.05
C ARG A 140 -10.27 -6.14 -20.40
N LEU A 141 -10.31 -6.28 -19.09
CA LEU A 141 -11.54 -6.49 -18.35
C LEU A 141 -12.47 -5.27 -18.52
N VAL A 142 -13.77 -5.51 -18.69
CA VAL A 142 -14.81 -4.49 -18.98
C VAL A 142 -14.74 -3.88 -20.40
N LEU A 143 -13.65 -4.10 -21.13
CA LEU A 143 -13.44 -3.57 -22.47
C LEU A 143 -13.66 -4.66 -23.53
N GLU A 144 -14.89 -4.77 -24.01
CA GLU A 144 -15.27 -5.68 -25.10
C GLU A 144 -15.30 -4.97 -26.46
N THR A 145 -15.20 -5.72 -27.55
CA THR A 145 -15.30 -5.14 -28.89
C THR A 145 -16.76 -5.06 -29.33
N LEU A 146 -17.23 -3.86 -29.68
CA LEU A 146 -18.56 -3.59 -30.21
C LEU A 146 -18.58 -3.68 -31.75
N PRO A 147 -19.71 -4.07 -32.37
CA PRO A 147 -19.84 -4.16 -33.82
C PRO A 147 -19.96 -2.76 -34.47
N ASP A 148 -19.64 -2.67 -35.78
CA ASP A 148 -19.75 -1.42 -36.55
C ASP A 148 -21.21 -0.98 -36.76
N GLU A 149 -22.08 -1.96 -36.95
CA GLU A 149 -23.53 -1.82 -37.09
C GLU A 149 -24.24 -2.67 -36.03
N LEU A 150 -25.56 -2.56 -35.90
CA LEU A 150 -26.34 -3.34 -34.93
C LEU A 150 -26.50 -4.83 -35.32
N ALA A 151 -25.38 -5.50 -35.57
CA ALA A 151 -25.31 -6.90 -35.96
C ALA A 151 -25.89 -7.83 -34.88
N ALA A 152 -26.52 -8.92 -35.31
CA ALA A 152 -26.99 -9.98 -34.41
C ALA A 152 -25.80 -10.77 -33.82
N THR A 153 -24.77 -11.01 -34.62
CA THR A 153 -23.58 -11.76 -34.22
C THR A 153 -22.34 -11.12 -34.83
N TRP A 154 -21.26 -11.04 -34.07
CA TRP A 154 -19.95 -10.60 -34.56
C TRP A 154 -18.82 -11.36 -33.88
N GLN A 155 -17.64 -11.35 -34.49
CA GLN A 155 -16.50 -12.12 -34.02
C GLN A 155 -15.22 -11.27 -34.03
N THR A 156 -14.35 -11.53 -33.06
CA THR A 156 -13.01 -10.95 -32.99
C THR A 156 -11.96 -12.04 -32.87
N ARG A 157 -10.81 -11.81 -33.49
CA ARG A 157 -9.62 -12.66 -33.36
C ARG A 157 -8.42 -11.82 -32.96
N ASN A 158 -7.71 -12.24 -31.92
CA ASN A 158 -6.56 -11.55 -31.37
C ASN A 158 -5.40 -12.52 -31.18
N ASN A 159 -4.19 -12.05 -31.44
CA ASN A 159 -2.98 -12.76 -31.03
C ASN A 159 -2.65 -12.39 -29.59
N VAL A 160 -2.37 -13.38 -28.76
CA VAL A 160 -2.04 -13.20 -27.34
C VAL A 160 -0.87 -14.11 -26.95
N LEU A 161 -0.18 -13.77 -25.86
CA LEU A 161 0.88 -14.61 -25.29
C LEU A 161 0.39 -15.25 -24.00
N VAL A 162 0.52 -16.56 -23.87
CA VAL A 162 0.28 -17.29 -22.63
C VAL A 162 1.61 -17.59 -21.96
N VAL A 163 1.77 -17.21 -20.70
CA VAL A 163 2.97 -17.53 -19.92
C VAL A 163 2.72 -18.84 -19.17
N HIS A 164 3.41 -19.89 -19.57
CA HIS A 164 3.43 -21.17 -18.86
C HIS A 164 4.65 -21.25 -17.93
N GLU A 165 4.46 -21.73 -16.70
CA GLU A 165 5.54 -21.87 -15.72
C GLU A 165 5.76 -23.34 -15.34
N ARG A 166 6.96 -23.86 -15.55
CA ARG A 166 7.36 -25.21 -15.10
C ARG A 166 8.28 -25.11 -13.89
N ARG A 167 8.01 -25.95 -12.88
CA ARG A 167 8.83 -26.05 -11.66
C ARG A 167 9.57 -27.37 -11.63
N THR A 168 10.88 -27.31 -11.56
CA THR A 168 11.72 -28.50 -11.45
C THR A 168 12.60 -28.41 -10.22
N LYS A 169 12.74 -29.52 -9.50
CA LYS A 169 13.77 -29.64 -8.48
C LYS A 169 15.06 -30.07 -9.19
N PRO A 170 16.21 -29.41 -8.93
CA PRO A 170 17.49 -29.83 -9.51
C PRO A 170 17.84 -31.27 -9.15
N GLU A 171 17.51 -31.68 -7.92
CA GLU A 171 17.75 -33.01 -7.38
C GLU A 171 16.53 -33.48 -6.56
N PRO A 172 16.23 -34.80 -6.54
CA PRO A 172 15.22 -35.36 -5.65
C PRO A 172 15.49 -34.97 -4.20
N GLY A 173 14.48 -34.40 -3.52
CA GLY A 173 14.60 -33.96 -2.12
C GLY A 173 15.16 -32.53 -1.91
N SER A 174 15.67 -31.86 -2.95
CA SER A 174 16.14 -30.47 -2.82
C SER A 174 15.04 -29.52 -2.33
N ARG A 175 15.43 -28.59 -1.44
CA ARG A 175 14.59 -27.44 -1.02
C ARG A 175 14.56 -26.34 -2.08
N LEU A 176 15.49 -26.36 -3.04
CA LEU A 176 15.56 -25.40 -4.13
C LEU A 176 14.63 -25.83 -5.26
N VAL A 177 13.85 -24.88 -5.78
CA VAL A 177 12.94 -25.08 -6.92
C VAL A 177 13.38 -24.14 -8.03
N LYS A 178 13.77 -24.69 -9.17
CA LYS A 178 14.02 -23.92 -10.40
C LYS A 178 12.68 -23.65 -11.08
N LEU A 179 12.49 -22.39 -11.49
CA LEU A 179 11.31 -21.95 -12.22
C LEU A 179 11.71 -21.62 -13.65
N THR A 180 11.06 -22.25 -14.62
CA THR A 180 11.22 -21.96 -16.05
C THR A 180 9.93 -21.34 -16.56
N LYS A 181 10.01 -20.19 -17.22
CA LYS A 181 8.87 -19.53 -17.86
C LYS A 181 8.97 -19.65 -19.36
N THR A 182 7.90 -20.08 -20.00
CA THR A 182 7.80 -20.25 -21.45
C THR A 182 6.65 -19.38 -21.96
N HIS A 183 6.96 -18.48 -22.89
CA HIS A 183 5.97 -17.65 -23.57
C HIS A 183 5.44 -18.42 -24.78
N LEU A 184 4.16 -18.79 -24.75
CA LEU A 184 3.50 -19.55 -25.79
C LEU A 184 2.61 -18.61 -26.60
N PRO A 185 2.80 -18.48 -27.92
CA PRO A 185 1.86 -17.77 -28.76
C PRO A 185 0.52 -18.50 -28.76
N ALA A 186 -0.57 -17.73 -28.72
CA ALA A 186 -1.92 -18.24 -28.75
C ALA A 186 -2.83 -17.35 -29.59
N GLU A 187 -3.84 -17.96 -30.20
CA GLU A 187 -4.93 -17.26 -30.88
C GLU A 187 -6.15 -17.25 -29.95
N GLU A 188 -6.71 -16.06 -29.77
CA GLU A 188 -7.94 -15.84 -29.04
C GLU A 188 -9.05 -15.51 -30.03
N THR A 189 -10.16 -16.23 -29.92
CA THR A 189 -11.37 -16.02 -30.69
C THR A 189 -12.54 -15.75 -29.75
N ILE A 190 -13.26 -14.66 -29.99
CA ILE A 190 -14.44 -14.30 -29.22
C ILE A 190 -15.60 -14.10 -30.18
N THR A 191 -16.69 -14.81 -29.95
CA THR A 191 -17.94 -14.65 -30.70
C THR A 191 -18.98 -14.03 -29.79
N TYR A 192 -19.61 -12.97 -30.24
CA TYR A 192 -20.65 -12.27 -29.51
C TYR A 192 -21.99 -12.43 -30.23
N THR A 193 -23.05 -12.68 -29.47
CA THR A 193 -24.41 -12.78 -29.97
C THR A 193 -25.30 -11.83 -29.16
N ARG A 194 -25.97 -10.91 -29.85
CA ARG A 194 -26.90 -9.96 -29.24
C ARG A 194 -28.19 -10.68 -28.84
N GLY A 195 -28.61 -10.46 -27.60
CA GLY A 195 -29.87 -10.95 -27.05
C GLY A 195 -30.97 -9.90 -27.09
N ALA A 196 -32.04 -10.16 -26.34
CA ALA A 196 -33.16 -9.23 -26.19
C ALA A 196 -32.74 -7.93 -25.48
N ASN A 197 -33.47 -6.86 -25.78
CA ASN A 197 -33.34 -5.57 -25.11
C ASN A 197 -34.38 -5.44 -24.00
N THR A 198 -33.96 -4.94 -22.84
CA THR A 198 -34.83 -4.60 -21.71
C THR A 198 -34.62 -3.14 -21.36
N GLY A 199 -35.45 -2.25 -21.93
CA GLY A 199 -35.29 -0.80 -21.80
C GLY A 199 -34.00 -0.30 -22.46
N HIS A 200 -33.07 0.22 -21.66
CA HIS A 200 -31.74 0.65 -22.11
C HIS A 200 -30.65 -0.43 -21.92
N LEU A 201 -31.02 -1.66 -21.56
CA LEU A 201 -30.08 -2.74 -21.28
C LEU A 201 -30.16 -3.82 -22.36
N ILE A 202 -29.07 -4.01 -23.09
CA ILE A 202 -28.92 -5.06 -24.10
C ILE A 202 -28.12 -6.21 -23.51
N ALA A 203 -28.69 -7.42 -23.56
CA ALA A 203 -27.98 -8.64 -23.24
C ALA A 203 -27.04 -9.03 -24.40
N ILE A 204 -25.80 -9.39 -24.09
CA ILE A 204 -24.82 -9.87 -25.07
C ILE A 204 -24.24 -11.18 -24.55
N LYS A 205 -24.42 -12.25 -25.32
CA LYS A 205 -23.75 -13.53 -25.06
C LYS A 205 -22.37 -13.51 -25.69
N LYS A 206 -21.38 -14.01 -24.96
CA LYS A 206 -19.97 -14.09 -25.36
C LYS A 206 -19.51 -15.53 -25.28
N GLN A 207 -19.08 -16.10 -26.38
CA GLN A 207 -18.40 -17.39 -26.44
C GLN A 207 -16.91 -17.12 -26.59
N TYR A 208 -16.12 -17.60 -25.64
CA TYR A 208 -14.69 -17.35 -25.55
C TYR A 208 -13.90 -18.62 -25.85
N GLN A 209 -12.92 -18.52 -26.73
CA GLN A 209 -11.98 -19.59 -27.04
C GLN A 209 -10.56 -19.02 -27.16
N LEU A 210 -9.60 -19.69 -26.55
CA LEU A 210 -8.18 -19.40 -26.69
C LEU A 210 -7.42 -20.71 -26.80
N ALA A 211 -6.47 -20.80 -27.74
CA ALA A 211 -5.60 -21.96 -27.90
C ALA A 211 -4.18 -21.55 -28.27
N THR A 212 -3.18 -22.18 -27.64
CA THR A 212 -1.77 -22.02 -28.00
C THR A 212 -1.48 -22.61 -29.39
N THR A 213 -0.66 -21.93 -30.19
CA THR A 213 -0.38 -22.27 -31.61
C THR A 213 0.98 -22.94 -31.84
N GLY A 214 1.77 -23.19 -30.78
CA GLY A 214 3.12 -23.74 -30.89
C GLY A 214 3.17 -25.26 -31.12
N ASN A 215 3.82 -25.69 -32.21
CA ASN A 215 3.97 -27.09 -32.66
C ASN A 215 5.32 -27.74 -32.26
N GLY A 216 5.87 -27.43 -31.08
CA GLY A 216 7.06 -28.15 -30.60
C GLY A 216 6.67 -29.50 -29.98
N GLU A 217 7.30 -30.61 -30.35
CA GLU A 217 7.04 -31.98 -29.85
C GLU A 217 7.04 -32.15 -28.31
N ASN A 218 7.46 -31.12 -27.55
CA ASN A 218 7.53 -31.14 -26.10
C ASN A 218 7.06 -29.82 -25.45
N GLN A 219 6.30 -29.00 -26.18
CA GLN A 219 5.70 -27.76 -25.64
C GLN A 219 4.32 -28.05 -25.05
N PRO A 220 4.00 -27.48 -23.87
CA PRO A 220 2.69 -27.64 -23.28
C PRO A 220 1.64 -26.90 -24.10
N THR A 221 0.47 -27.51 -24.26
CA THR A 221 -0.67 -26.86 -24.91
C THR A 221 -1.64 -26.34 -23.87
N ILE A 222 -2.09 -25.10 -24.06
CA ILE A 222 -3.00 -24.42 -23.14
C ILE A 222 -4.21 -23.95 -23.93
N THR A 223 -5.40 -24.33 -23.45
CA THR A 223 -6.66 -23.84 -24.00
C THR A 223 -7.56 -23.26 -22.91
N VAL A 224 -8.30 -22.22 -23.24
CA VAL A 224 -9.33 -21.64 -22.39
C VAL A 224 -10.61 -21.58 -23.20
N SER A 225 -11.71 -22.06 -22.62
CA SER A 225 -13.02 -22.04 -23.27
C SER A 225 -14.10 -21.72 -22.25
N GLY A 226 -15.15 -21.03 -22.68
CA GLY A 226 -16.32 -20.77 -21.83
C GLY A 226 -17.29 -19.79 -22.45
N ASP A 227 -18.37 -19.56 -21.73
CA ASP A 227 -19.47 -18.68 -22.13
C ASP A 227 -19.66 -17.59 -21.07
N ALA A 228 -20.04 -16.41 -21.52
CA ALA A 228 -20.36 -15.27 -20.67
C ALA A 228 -21.66 -14.59 -21.09
N ASP A 229 -22.43 -14.17 -20.10
CA ASP A 229 -23.55 -13.25 -20.28
C ASP A 229 -23.12 -11.86 -19.82
N LEU A 230 -23.27 -10.86 -20.70
CA LEU A 230 -22.93 -9.47 -20.45
C LEU A 230 -24.17 -8.59 -20.57
N MET A 231 -24.19 -7.52 -19.79
CA MET A 231 -25.22 -6.48 -19.87
C MET A 231 -24.60 -5.15 -20.30
N PHE A 232 -25.01 -4.63 -21.44
CA PHE A 232 -24.56 -3.35 -21.96
C PHE A 232 -25.65 -2.29 -21.84
N ASN A 233 -25.33 -1.16 -21.21
CA ASN A 233 -26.24 -0.03 -21.06
C ASN A 233 -26.09 0.93 -22.24
N THR A 234 -27.11 1.07 -23.06
CA THR A 234 -27.12 1.91 -24.27
C THR A 234 -27.22 3.40 -23.97
N LEU A 235 -27.78 3.77 -22.81
CA LEU A 235 -27.87 5.17 -22.38
C LEU A 235 -26.50 5.71 -21.94
N THR A 236 -25.75 4.91 -21.18
CA THR A 236 -24.41 5.31 -20.70
C THR A 236 -23.30 4.87 -21.62
N GLY A 237 -23.53 3.89 -22.49
CA GLY A 237 -22.52 3.25 -23.34
C GLY A 237 -21.46 2.49 -22.52
N ILE A 238 -21.87 1.80 -21.45
CA ILE A 238 -20.97 1.16 -20.48
C ILE A 238 -21.51 -0.23 -20.11
N PHE A 239 -20.63 -1.21 -19.93
CA PHE A 239 -20.99 -2.54 -19.43
C PHE A 239 -21.33 -2.49 -17.93
N GLU A 240 -22.46 -3.08 -17.55
CA GLU A 240 -22.96 -3.11 -16.17
C GLU A 240 -22.50 -4.37 -15.45
N THR A 241 -22.71 -5.54 -16.06
CA THR A 241 -22.40 -6.83 -15.45
C THR A 241 -21.84 -7.80 -16.47
N MET A 242 -21.08 -8.78 -15.97
CA MET A 242 -20.69 -9.96 -16.72
C MET A 242 -20.60 -11.17 -15.79
N GLN A 243 -21.05 -12.32 -16.28
CA GLN A 243 -20.86 -13.61 -15.63
C GLN A 243 -20.29 -14.59 -16.65
N PHE A 244 -19.06 -15.03 -16.44
CA PHE A 244 -18.34 -15.99 -17.27
C PHE A 244 -18.19 -17.31 -16.52
N THR A 245 -18.48 -18.41 -17.21
CA THR A 245 -18.19 -19.77 -16.77
C THR A 245 -17.40 -20.49 -17.84
N GLY A 246 -16.26 -21.06 -17.44
CA GLY A 246 -15.37 -21.71 -18.38
C GLY A 246 -14.43 -22.70 -17.73
N LYS A 247 -13.51 -23.20 -18.55
CA LYS A 247 -12.47 -24.14 -18.16
C LYS A 247 -11.16 -23.79 -18.84
N LEU A 248 -10.09 -24.01 -18.09
CA LEU A 248 -8.72 -24.04 -18.56
C LEU A 248 -8.30 -25.50 -18.73
N THR A 249 -7.77 -25.86 -19.88
CA THR A 249 -7.14 -27.15 -20.09
C THR A 249 -5.66 -26.94 -20.35
N VAL A 250 -4.81 -27.65 -19.60
CA VAL A 250 -3.37 -27.66 -19.82
C VAL A 250 -2.89 -29.09 -20.00
N THR A 251 -2.20 -29.31 -21.10
CA THR A 251 -1.58 -30.57 -21.45
C THR A 251 -0.07 -30.37 -21.45
N ASP A 252 0.63 -31.00 -20.52
CA ASP A 252 2.10 -30.99 -20.44
C ASP A 252 2.62 -32.43 -20.47
N GLY A 253 3.11 -32.89 -21.63
CA GLY A 253 3.46 -34.29 -21.86
C GLY A 253 2.25 -35.20 -21.76
N ALA A 254 2.29 -36.20 -20.86
CA ALA A 254 1.17 -37.12 -20.62
C ALA A 254 0.13 -36.59 -19.60
N GLU A 255 0.41 -35.48 -18.93
CA GLU A 255 -0.47 -34.94 -17.90
C GLU A 255 -1.47 -33.95 -18.51
N VAL A 256 -2.76 -34.25 -18.41
CA VAL A 256 -3.86 -33.36 -18.81
C VAL A 256 -4.57 -32.87 -17.55
N ARG A 257 -4.62 -31.55 -17.36
CA ARG A 257 -5.31 -30.89 -16.25
C ARG A 257 -6.44 -30.03 -16.78
N ILE A 258 -7.66 -30.27 -16.28
CA ILE A 258 -8.85 -29.47 -16.60
C ILE A 258 -9.25 -28.74 -15.33
N VAL A 259 -9.27 -27.41 -15.39
CA VAL A 259 -9.47 -26.53 -14.25
C VAL A 259 -10.66 -25.61 -14.53
N PRO A 260 -11.81 -25.81 -13.86
CA PRO A 260 -12.96 -24.93 -13.99
C PRO A 260 -12.65 -23.54 -13.42
N MET A 261 -13.19 -22.51 -14.07
CA MET A 261 -13.08 -21.13 -13.63
C MET A 261 -14.39 -20.36 -13.82
N THR A 262 -14.61 -19.40 -12.93
CA THR A 262 -15.70 -18.42 -13.02
C THR A 262 -15.15 -17.02 -12.84
N LEU A 263 -15.63 -16.08 -13.63
CA LEU A 263 -15.25 -14.67 -13.55
C LEU A 263 -16.51 -13.82 -13.63
N SER A 264 -16.67 -12.88 -12.72
CA SER A 264 -17.76 -11.92 -12.79
C SER A 264 -17.29 -10.51 -12.49
N TYR A 265 -18.01 -9.54 -13.05
CA TYR A 265 -17.92 -8.16 -12.61
C TYR A 265 -19.30 -7.52 -12.50
N GLU A 266 -19.42 -6.53 -11.61
CA GLU A 266 -20.61 -5.70 -11.40
C GLU A 266 -20.18 -4.24 -11.23
N ARG A 267 -20.77 -3.34 -12.02
CA ARG A 267 -20.56 -1.90 -11.89
C ARG A 267 -21.27 -1.38 -10.64
N LEU A 268 -20.54 -0.68 -9.79
CA LEU A 268 -21.10 -0.02 -8.61
C LEU A 268 -21.70 1.34 -8.98
N THR A 269 -22.86 1.64 -8.41
CA THR A 269 -23.60 2.90 -8.55
C THR A 269 -24.02 3.45 -7.17
N GLY A 270 -24.45 4.72 -7.12
CA GLY A 270 -24.92 5.39 -5.90
C GLY A 270 -23.94 5.32 -4.73
N ASP A 271 -24.47 5.11 -3.52
CA ASP A 271 -23.71 5.06 -2.27
C ASP A 271 -22.59 4.01 -2.28
N ARG A 272 -22.80 2.86 -2.94
CA ARG A 272 -21.78 1.79 -3.04
C ARG A 272 -20.57 2.27 -3.83
N ARG A 273 -20.78 3.04 -4.90
CA ARG A 273 -19.69 3.66 -5.68
C ARG A 273 -18.98 4.73 -4.87
N GLU A 274 -19.72 5.60 -4.19
CA GLU A 274 -19.12 6.66 -3.38
C GLU A 274 -18.28 6.09 -2.24
N ALA A 275 -18.77 5.08 -1.53
CA ALA A 275 -18.03 4.41 -0.48
C ALA A 275 -16.74 3.76 -1.00
N ALA A 276 -16.77 3.16 -2.19
CA ALA A 276 -15.60 2.55 -2.83
C ALA A 276 -14.51 3.57 -3.24
N LEU A 277 -14.92 4.81 -3.58
CA LEU A 277 -13.99 5.88 -3.97
C LEU A 277 -13.48 6.69 -2.77
N ARG A 278 -14.04 6.49 -1.57
CA ARG A 278 -13.53 7.18 -0.37
C ARG A 278 -12.12 6.71 -0.07
N PRO A 279 -11.15 7.63 0.11
CA PRO A 279 -9.82 7.24 0.53
C PRO A 279 -9.91 6.52 1.89
N PRO A 280 -9.04 5.53 2.15
CA PRO A 280 -9.00 4.89 3.46
C PRO A 280 -8.80 5.98 4.52
N ALA A 281 -9.53 5.86 5.63
CA ALA A 281 -9.36 6.79 6.75
C ALA A 281 -7.87 6.84 7.12
N PRO A 282 -7.32 8.04 7.40
CA PRO A 282 -5.94 8.15 7.85
C PRO A 282 -5.74 7.22 9.04
N ALA A 283 -4.60 6.50 9.05
CA ALA A 283 -4.29 5.61 10.16
C ALA A 283 -4.41 6.41 11.46
N GLY A 284 -5.28 5.96 12.36
CA GLY A 284 -5.45 6.61 13.66
C GLY A 284 -4.13 6.67 14.41
N PRO A 285 -3.97 7.61 15.37
CA PRO A 285 -2.77 7.65 16.21
C PRO A 285 -2.54 6.27 16.83
N VAL A 286 -1.30 5.78 16.80
CA VAL A 286 -0.93 4.51 17.42
C VAL A 286 -1.26 4.60 18.91
N GLN A 287 -2.30 3.89 19.34
CA GLN A 287 -2.65 3.81 20.75
C GLN A 287 -1.63 2.93 21.45
N ILE A 288 -0.74 3.52 22.25
CA ILE A 288 0.12 2.80 23.18
C ILE A 288 -0.80 2.27 24.28
N ARG A 289 -0.88 0.95 24.43
CA ARG A 289 -1.71 0.27 25.44
C ARG A 289 -0.81 -0.50 26.42
N PRO A 290 -1.23 -0.69 27.67
CA PRO A 290 -0.51 -1.56 28.59
C PRO A 290 -0.55 -3.01 28.09
N LEU A 291 0.54 -3.74 28.32
CA LEU A 291 0.61 -5.17 28.01
C LEU A 291 -0.20 -5.98 29.04
N PRO A 292 -0.92 -7.03 28.62
CA PRO A 292 -1.46 -8.02 29.54
C PRO A 292 -0.35 -8.63 30.41
N ALA A 293 -0.66 -8.97 31.67
CA ALA A 293 0.34 -9.49 32.61
C ALA A 293 1.07 -10.75 32.11
N ALA A 294 0.36 -11.64 31.41
CA ALA A 294 0.94 -12.84 30.80
C ALA A 294 2.00 -12.48 29.73
N ASP A 295 1.69 -11.52 28.87
CA ASP A 295 2.60 -11.05 27.82
C ASP A 295 3.82 -10.35 28.41
N LEU A 296 3.64 -9.55 29.47
CA LEU A 296 4.74 -8.90 30.17
C LEU A 296 5.69 -9.93 30.80
N ASN A 297 5.15 -10.96 31.46
CA ASN A 297 5.95 -12.06 32.01
C ASN A 297 6.73 -12.79 30.92
N GLN A 298 6.10 -13.04 29.76
CA GLN A 298 6.77 -13.66 28.63
C GLN A 298 7.92 -12.79 28.11
N CYS A 299 7.73 -11.47 28.02
CA CYS A 299 8.79 -10.54 27.64
C CYS A 299 9.96 -10.60 28.63
N LEU A 300 9.71 -10.58 29.94
CA LEU A 300 10.76 -10.67 30.96
C LEU A 300 11.59 -11.96 30.83
N VAL A 301 10.92 -13.10 30.60
CA VAL A 301 11.60 -14.38 30.36
C VAL A 301 12.41 -14.35 29.05
N GLN A 302 11.88 -13.73 28.00
CA GLN A 302 12.56 -13.63 26.71
C GLN A 302 13.80 -12.73 26.77
N LEU A 303 13.78 -11.64 27.57
CA LEU A 303 14.93 -10.76 27.78
C LEU A 303 16.14 -11.49 28.41
N GLN A 304 15.90 -12.58 29.16
CA GLN A 304 16.95 -13.37 29.80
C GLN A 304 17.47 -14.54 28.93
N ARG A 305 16.89 -14.77 27.73
CA ARG A 305 17.32 -15.88 26.87
C ARG A 305 18.73 -15.63 26.33
N ARG A 306 19.46 -16.72 26.04
CA ARG A 306 20.83 -16.67 25.49
C ARG A 306 20.91 -16.06 24.09
N LEU A 307 19.89 -16.24 23.26
CA LEU A 307 19.87 -15.74 21.88
C LEU A 307 19.40 -14.28 21.80
N SER A 308 19.97 -13.49 20.90
CA SER A 308 19.60 -12.07 20.73
C SER A 308 18.20 -11.89 20.14
N PHE A 309 17.74 -12.78 19.26
CA PHE A 309 16.45 -12.63 18.58
C PHE A 309 15.23 -12.61 19.54
N PRO A 310 15.10 -13.52 20.52
CA PRO A 310 14.07 -13.39 21.56
C PRO A 310 14.17 -12.10 22.39
N ARG A 311 15.38 -11.65 22.72
CA ARG A 311 15.60 -10.40 23.48
C ARG A 311 15.17 -9.18 22.65
N LEU A 312 15.49 -9.15 21.36
CA LEU A 312 15.03 -8.13 20.41
C LEU A 312 13.51 -8.06 20.36
N GLN A 313 12.83 -9.20 20.16
CA GLN A 313 11.37 -9.23 20.08
C GLN A 313 10.73 -8.70 21.37
N ALA A 314 11.25 -9.11 22.53
CA ALA A 314 10.75 -8.65 23.82
C ALA A 314 10.97 -7.15 24.02
N ALA A 315 12.17 -6.64 23.72
CA ALA A 315 12.49 -5.22 23.84
C ALA A 315 11.68 -4.35 22.86
N ASP A 316 11.50 -4.78 21.61
CA ASP A 316 10.66 -4.08 20.63
C ASP A 316 9.19 -4.04 21.07
N LYS A 317 8.66 -5.15 21.62
CA LYS A 317 7.30 -5.20 22.17
C LYS A 317 7.13 -4.24 23.35
N LEU A 318 8.08 -4.20 24.27
CA LEU A 318 8.08 -3.26 25.41
C LEU A 318 8.19 -1.80 24.96
N SER A 319 8.96 -1.50 23.90
CA SER A 319 9.09 -0.13 23.37
C SER A 319 7.80 0.48 22.81
N ARG A 320 6.75 -0.34 22.62
CA ARG A 320 5.44 0.08 22.12
C ARG A 320 4.33 -0.10 23.16
N ALA A 321 4.69 -0.44 24.39
CA ALA A 321 3.76 -0.70 25.47
C ALA A 321 3.84 0.39 26.54
N GLU A 322 2.68 0.70 27.12
CA GLU A 322 2.59 1.66 28.22
C GLU A 322 3.19 1.05 29.50
N PRO A 323 4.02 1.79 30.25
CA PRO A 323 4.58 1.33 31.51
C PRO A 323 3.48 0.95 32.51
N THR A 324 3.65 -0.20 33.16
CA THR A 324 2.77 -0.67 34.24
C THR A 324 3.43 -0.44 35.60
N ASN A 325 2.80 -0.90 36.68
CA ASN A 325 3.32 -0.81 38.05
C ASN A 325 4.65 -1.57 38.32
N ARG A 326 5.18 -2.29 37.33
CA ARG A 326 6.44 -3.08 37.42
C ARG A 326 7.63 -2.39 36.74
N LEU A 327 7.63 -1.06 36.71
CA LEU A 327 8.63 -0.26 35.99
C LEU A 327 10.08 -0.62 36.39
N ALA A 328 10.38 -0.69 37.69
CA ALA A 328 11.74 -0.98 38.17
C ALA A 328 12.26 -2.36 37.71
N GLU A 329 11.41 -3.38 37.74
CA GLU A 329 11.79 -4.74 37.30
C GLU A 329 12.06 -4.78 35.79
N VAL A 330 11.20 -4.15 35.00
CA VAL A 330 11.36 -4.09 33.54
C VAL A 330 12.57 -3.23 33.17
N SER A 331 12.79 -2.11 33.86
CA SER A 331 13.97 -1.25 33.71
C SER A 331 15.25 -2.05 33.94
N ALA A 332 15.35 -2.75 35.08
CA ALA A 332 16.52 -3.56 35.42
C ALA A 332 16.78 -4.66 34.37
N ALA A 333 15.73 -5.34 33.89
CA ALA A 333 15.87 -6.34 32.84
C ALA A 333 16.40 -5.72 31.54
N LEU A 334 15.84 -4.59 31.10
CA LEU A 334 16.26 -3.90 29.88
C LEU A 334 17.68 -3.34 29.96
N VAL A 335 18.12 -2.89 31.14
CA VAL A 335 19.51 -2.44 31.37
C VAL A 335 20.52 -3.56 31.07
N THR A 336 20.19 -4.82 31.37
CA THR A 336 21.07 -5.94 30.99
C THR A 336 21.18 -6.11 29.47
N VAL A 337 20.07 -5.90 28.75
CA VAL A 337 19.98 -6.01 27.28
C VAL A 337 20.70 -4.88 26.56
N LEU A 338 20.98 -3.75 27.23
CA LEU A 338 21.85 -2.72 26.67
C LEU A 338 23.26 -3.24 26.33
N ASN A 339 23.71 -4.36 26.88
CA ASN A 339 25.02 -4.97 26.59
C ASN A 339 24.95 -6.14 25.60
N ASP A 340 23.86 -6.28 24.86
CA ASP A 340 23.74 -7.31 23.82
C ASP A 340 24.84 -7.20 22.76
N THR A 341 25.26 -8.34 22.22
CA THR A 341 26.18 -8.39 21.08
C THR A 341 25.53 -7.82 19.81
N ASP A 342 24.22 -8.03 19.63
CA ASP A 342 23.46 -7.54 18.48
C ASP A 342 23.04 -6.07 18.65
N PRO A 343 23.45 -5.17 17.72
CA PRO A 343 23.12 -3.75 17.81
C PRO A 343 21.63 -3.44 17.68
N TYR A 344 20.86 -4.23 16.93
CA TYR A 344 19.40 -4.02 16.83
C TYR A 344 18.73 -4.28 18.18
N THR A 345 19.19 -5.29 18.90
CA THR A 345 18.73 -5.60 20.25
C THR A 345 19.08 -4.49 21.25
N ARG A 346 20.32 -3.96 21.21
CA ARG A 346 20.70 -2.79 22.04
C ARG A 346 19.86 -1.55 21.74
N GLN A 347 19.59 -1.29 20.45
CA GLN A 347 18.74 -0.19 20.02
C GLN A 347 17.31 -0.33 20.55
N ALA A 348 16.72 -1.52 20.44
CA ALA A 348 15.39 -1.80 20.95
C ALA A 348 15.32 -1.62 22.48
N ALA A 349 16.35 -2.06 23.21
CA ALA A 349 16.45 -1.84 24.65
C ALA A 349 16.52 -0.35 25.02
N CYS A 350 17.29 0.47 24.30
CA CYS A 350 17.31 1.92 24.50
C CYS A 350 15.91 2.53 24.29
N ARG A 351 15.21 2.16 23.22
CA ARG A 351 13.85 2.65 22.95
C ARG A 351 12.84 2.21 24.01
N ALA A 352 12.96 0.98 24.49
CA ALA A 352 12.11 0.49 25.57
C ALA A 352 12.35 1.25 26.88
N LEU A 353 13.61 1.51 27.24
CA LEU A 353 13.96 2.32 28.41
C LEU A 353 13.53 3.79 28.30
N ALA A 354 13.24 4.30 27.10
CA ALA A 354 12.66 5.63 26.93
C ALA A 354 11.24 5.74 27.52
N LEU A 355 10.54 4.61 27.69
CA LEU A 355 9.22 4.52 28.32
C LEU A 355 9.29 3.84 29.69
N TRP A 356 10.05 2.77 29.79
CA TRP A 356 10.12 1.89 30.96
C TRP A 356 11.31 2.17 31.89
N GLY A 357 12.20 3.08 31.51
CA GLY A 357 13.40 3.38 32.28
C GLY A 357 13.09 4.21 33.52
N ASP A 358 13.84 3.94 34.57
CA ASP A 358 13.92 4.76 35.78
C ASP A 358 15.25 5.55 35.82
N HIS A 359 15.46 6.30 36.89
CA HIS A 359 16.70 7.04 37.12
C HIS A 359 17.93 6.13 37.18
N ASP A 360 17.78 4.85 37.49
CA ASP A 360 18.91 3.92 37.58
C ASP A 360 19.42 3.49 36.19
N ALA A 361 18.53 3.45 35.18
CA ALA A 361 18.89 3.18 33.80
C ALA A 361 19.74 4.28 33.12
N VAL A 362 19.70 5.51 33.65
CA VAL A 362 20.36 6.69 33.05
C VAL A 362 21.86 6.47 32.85
N SER A 363 22.55 5.94 33.86
CA SER A 363 24.00 5.68 33.79
C SER A 363 24.34 4.65 32.71
N ALA A 364 23.48 3.65 32.51
CA ALA A 364 23.66 2.63 31.49
C ALA A 364 23.38 3.19 30.07
N LEU A 365 22.35 4.02 29.92
CA LEU A 365 22.04 4.72 28.68
C LEU A 365 23.13 5.73 28.28
N ILE A 366 23.74 6.43 29.24
CA ILE A 366 24.88 7.34 28.97
C ILE A 366 26.04 6.56 28.32
N LYS A 367 26.33 5.32 28.75
CA LYS A 367 27.36 4.47 28.11
C LYS A 367 27.02 4.06 26.67
N ARG A 368 25.76 4.15 26.25
CA ARG A 368 25.33 3.86 24.87
C ARG A 368 25.40 5.07 23.95
N LEU A 369 25.70 6.25 24.49
CA LEU A 369 26.05 7.42 23.68
C LEU A 369 27.34 7.18 22.88
N ASP A 370 28.27 6.37 23.39
CA ASP A 370 29.52 6.01 22.70
C ASP A 370 29.45 4.65 21.96
N ASP A 371 28.24 4.14 21.67
CA ASP A 371 28.08 2.87 20.96
C ASP A 371 28.66 2.93 19.53
N THR A 372 29.19 1.81 19.04
CA THR A 372 29.75 1.71 17.68
C THR A 372 28.69 1.96 16.60
N HIS A 373 27.44 1.57 16.85
CA HIS A 373 26.34 1.73 15.91
C HIS A 373 25.57 3.03 16.09
N LEU A 374 25.44 3.79 15.00
CA LEU A 374 24.74 5.09 14.96
C LEU A 374 23.30 4.99 15.48
N THR A 375 22.57 3.95 15.10
CA THR A 375 21.17 3.78 15.48
C THR A 375 20.98 3.56 16.98
N VAL A 376 21.96 2.93 17.64
CA VAL A 376 21.98 2.74 19.09
C VAL A 376 22.25 4.07 19.79
N ARG A 377 23.24 4.84 19.32
CA ARG A 377 23.54 6.18 19.86
C ARG A 377 22.33 7.10 19.81
N TRP A 378 21.61 7.13 18.66
CA TRP A 378 20.40 7.92 18.52
C TRP A 378 19.28 7.50 19.47
N ALA A 379 19.06 6.19 19.59
CA ALA A 379 18.05 5.66 20.52
C ALA A 379 18.41 5.99 21.98
N ALA A 380 19.69 5.97 22.35
CA ALA A 380 20.15 6.37 23.68
C ALA A 380 19.92 7.87 23.94
N ILE A 381 20.22 8.75 22.98
CA ILE A 381 19.93 10.19 23.08
C ILE A 381 18.44 10.44 23.28
N GLU A 382 17.58 9.78 22.49
CA GLU A 382 16.12 9.90 22.61
C GLU A 382 15.62 9.41 23.97
N ALA A 383 16.10 8.26 24.43
CA ALA A 383 15.73 7.71 25.73
C ALA A 383 16.10 8.64 26.88
N LEU A 384 17.34 9.16 26.89
CA LEU A 384 17.79 10.11 27.90
C LEU A 384 17.00 11.42 27.86
N ALA A 385 16.61 11.89 26.68
CA ALA A 385 15.79 13.08 26.52
C ALA A 385 14.37 12.91 27.09
N ARG A 386 13.80 11.71 27.01
CA ARG A 386 12.50 11.40 27.63
C ARG A 386 12.59 11.25 29.14
N LEU A 387 13.66 10.64 29.64
CA LEU A 387 13.88 10.50 31.09
C LEU A 387 14.20 11.82 31.79
N GLN A 388 14.70 12.82 31.05
CA GLN A 388 14.99 14.18 31.54
C GLN A 388 15.90 14.26 32.78
N ASP A 389 16.72 13.24 33.01
CA ASP A 389 17.66 13.22 34.14
C ASP A 389 18.85 14.17 33.90
N PRO A 390 19.11 15.16 34.77
CA PRO A 390 20.16 16.16 34.57
C PRO A 390 21.56 15.60 34.33
N ARG A 391 21.85 14.37 34.82
CA ARG A 391 23.15 13.70 34.60
C ARG A 391 23.44 13.46 33.12
N ALA A 392 22.42 13.38 32.28
CA ALA A 392 22.56 13.13 30.84
C ALA A 392 22.87 14.40 30.01
N ALA A 393 22.60 15.60 30.53
CA ALA A 393 22.76 16.84 29.78
C ALA A 393 24.21 17.08 29.33
N LEU A 394 25.19 16.84 30.22
CA LEU A 394 26.61 17.01 29.90
C LEU A 394 27.11 15.99 28.86
N PRO A 395 26.88 14.67 29.01
CA PRO A 395 27.19 13.69 27.99
C PRO A 395 26.58 14.01 26.62
N ILE A 396 25.29 14.35 26.55
CA ILE A 396 24.62 14.70 25.27
C ILE A 396 25.25 15.93 24.64
N ALA A 397 25.61 16.95 25.43
CA ALA A 397 26.24 18.16 24.92
C ALA A 397 27.64 17.90 24.31
N ARG A 398 28.36 16.87 24.73
CA ARG A 398 29.64 16.47 24.08
C ARG A 398 29.44 16.00 22.64
N HIS A 399 28.27 15.46 22.29
CA HIS A 399 27.95 15.08 20.90
C HIS A 399 27.75 16.29 19.97
N LEU A 400 27.41 17.47 20.52
CA LEU A 400 27.43 18.71 19.75
C LEU A 400 28.85 19.09 19.33
N ALA A 401 29.85 18.76 20.17
CA ALA A 401 31.25 19.09 19.93
C ALA A 401 31.91 18.18 18.88
N SER A 402 31.51 16.91 18.82
CA SER A 402 32.06 15.92 17.90
C SER A 402 31.49 16.01 16.47
N ASN A 403 30.45 16.83 16.25
CA ASN A 403 29.74 17.03 14.98
C ASN A 403 29.19 15.74 14.33
N ARG A 404 29.04 14.66 15.10
CA ARG A 404 28.58 13.35 14.60
C ARG A 404 27.06 13.19 14.67
N GLU A 405 26.42 13.64 15.75
CA GLU A 405 24.97 13.51 15.99
C GLU A 405 24.33 14.84 16.43
N THR A 406 24.66 15.93 15.75
CA THR A 406 24.26 17.29 16.12
C THR A 406 22.73 17.44 16.21
N LEU A 407 21.96 16.89 15.27
CA LEU A 407 20.50 17.05 15.23
C LEU A 407 19.80 16.35 16.42
N PRO A 408 20.00 15.04 16.69
CA PRO A 408 19.44 14.40 17.87
C PRO A 408 19.85 15.06 19.19
N ALA A 409 21.13 15.46 19.32
CA ALA A 409 21.62 16.10 20.54
C ALA A 409 20.98 17.47 20.78
N VAL A 410 20.79 18.29 19.74
CA VAL A 410 20.06 19.57 19.84
C VAL A 410 18.62 19.33 20.29
N ALA A 411 17.90 18.41 19.64
CA ALA A 411 16.50 18.12 19.98
C ALA A 411 16.37 17.63 21.43
N ALA A 412 17.27 16.74 21.87
CA ALA A 412 17.31 16.26 23.23
C ALA A 412 17.54 17.41 24.23
N LEU A 413 18.57 18.24 24.03
CA LEU A 413 18.87 19.36 24.93
C LEU A 413 17.76 20.42 24.95
N GLN A 414 16.99 20.55 23.88
CA GLN A 414 15.78 21.38 23.89
C GLN A 414 14.70 20.81 24.82
N LEU A 415 14.48 19.49 24.80
CA LEU A 415 13.54 18.81 25.70
C LEU A 415 13.94 18.93 27.17
N PHE A 416 15.25 18.93 27.48
CA PHE A 416 15.76 19.21 28.83
C PHE A 416 15.42 20.63 29.35
N GLY A 417 15.11 21.58 28.45
CA GLY A 417 14.75 22.93 28.82
C GLY A 417 15.86 23.65 29.61
N SER A 418 15.48 24.42 30.64
CA SER A 418 16.43 25.20 31.45
C SER A 418 17.45 24.34 32.21
N ALA A 419 17.20 23.04 32.39
CA ALA A 419 18.14 22.13 33.04
C ALA A 419 19.44 21.95 32.23
N ALA A 420 19.42 22.18 30.91
CA ALA A 420 20.61 22.13 30.07
C ALA A 420 21.47 23.39 30.13
N GLU A 421 21.00 24.50 30.71
CA GLU A 421 21.72 25.78 30.74
C GLU A 421 23.12 25.72 31.38
N PRO A 422 23.35 25.05 32.53
CA PRO A 422 24.67 24.98 33.14
C PRO A 422 25.71 24.35 32.22
N VAL A 423 25.27 23.42 31.38
CA VAL A 423 26.12 22.71 30.42
C VAL A 423 26.33 23.52 29.15
N LEU A 424 25.32 24.25 28.68
CA LEU A 424 25.40 25.04 27.44
C LEU A 424 26.17 26.36 27.61
N ARG A 425 26.16 26.97 28.80
CA ARG A 425 26.86 28.24 29.05
C ARG A 425 28.38 28.17 28.80
N PRO A 426 29.12 27.16 29.28
CA PRO A 426 30.54 27.00 28.95
C PRO A 426 30.81 26.86 27.45
N LEU A 427 29.89 26.23 26.72
CA LEU A 427 30.02 25.98 25.28
C LEU A 427 30.02 27.25 24.44
N LEU A 428 29.47 28.34 24.96
CA LEU A 428 29.56 29.65 24.31
C LEU A 428 30.99 30.17 24.14
N LYS A 429 31.94 29.67 24.95
CA LYS A 429 33.36 30.03 24.89
C LYS A 429 34.20 29.04 24.08
N SER A 430 33.60 28.06 23.42
CA SER A 430 34.36 27.04 22.68
C SER A 430 35.09 27.65 21.48
N ASN A 431 36.28 27.14 21.14
CA ASN A 431 37.00 27.60 19.95
C ASN A 431 36.28 27.22 18.63
N THR A 432 35.44 26.19 18.66
CA THR A 432 34.66 25.72 17.51
C THR A 432 33.43 26.61 17.25
N GLU A 433 33.35 27.21 16.07
CA GLU A 433 32.26 28.12 15.68
C GLU A 433 30.88 27.45 15.70
N ASN A 434 30.77 26.26 15.10
CA ASN A 434 29.51 25.49 15.04
C ASN A 434 28.93 25.23 16.44
N LEU A 435 29.81 24.96 17.39
CA LEU A 435 29.46 24.66 18.77
C LEU A 435 28.98 25.92 19.49
N ARG A 436 29.67 27.06 19.32
CA ARG A 436 29.19 28.37 19.81
C ARG A 436 27.83 28.73 19.23
N HIS A 437 27.63 28.53 17.92
CA HIS A 437 26.38 28.80 17.24
C HIS A 437 25.23 27.92 17.76
N ALA A 438 25.47 26.62 17.93
CA ALA A 438 24.49 25.69 18.50
C ALA A 438 24.12 26.08 19.94
N ALA A 439 25.11 26.40 20.78
CA ALA A 439 24.88 26.88 22.15
C ALA A 439 24.06 28.18 22.19
N CYS A 440 24.33 29.15 21.31
CA CYS A 440 23.54 30.37 21.21
C CYS A 440 22.08 30.07 20.83
N ARG A 441 21.85 29.23 19.82
CA ARG A 441 20.48 28.87 19.38
C ARG A 441 19.72 28.10 20.46
N LEU A 442 20.37 27.14 21.11
CA LEU A 442 19.80 26.36 22.20
C LEU A 442 19.43 27.25 23.39
N LEU A 443 20.34 28.11 23.84
CA LEU A 443 20.07 29.07 24.92
C LEU A 443 19.02 30.11 24.52
N GLY A 444 18.92 30.49 23.25
CA GLY A 444 17.81 31.31 22.76
C GLY A 444 16.46 30.61 22.90
N ALA A 445 16.40 29.30 22.60
CA ALA A 445 15.19 28.50 22.66
C ALA A 445 14.78 28.09 24.08
N ILE A 446 15.73 27.79 24.98
CA ILE A 446 15.44 27.23 26.32
C ILE A 446 15.93 28.08 27.48
N GLY A 447 16.82 29.04 27.23
CA GLY A 447 17.52 29.77 28.28
C GLY A 447 16.64 30.71 29.08
N THR A 448 17.03 30.92 30.32
CA THR A 448 16.45 31.84 31.30
C THR A 448 17.33 33.11 31.45
N PRO A 449 16.95 34.11 32.26
CA PRO A 449 17.78 35.29 32.51
C PRO A 449 19.20 34.97 33.03
N ARG A 450 19.42 33.79 33.61
CA ARG A 450 20.74 33.31 34.06
C ARG A 450 21.77 33.18 32.93
N SER A 451 21.30 32.90 31.71
CA SER A 451 22.13 32.80 30.51
C SER A 451 22.29 34.13 29.77
N ALA A 452 21.48 35.15 30.11
CA ALA A 452 21.48 36.44 29.43
C ALA A 452 22.82 37.20 29.60
N LEU A 453 23.42 37.18 30.78
CA LEU A 453 24.71 37.85 31.01
C LEU A 453 25.83 37.25 30.14
N SER A 454 25.82 35.92 29.95
CA SER A 454 26.78 35.24 29.09
C SER A 454 26.60 35.60 27.61
N LEU A 455 25.36 35.70 27.14
CA LEU A 455 25.04 36.10 25.77
C LEU A 455 25.31 37.59 25.49
N LEU A 456 25.07 38.47 26.47
CA LEU A 456 25.32 39.91 26.34
C LEU A 456 26.81 40.21 26.14
N ARG A 457 27.70 39.46 26.82
CA ARG A 457 29.14 39.59 26.64
C ARG A 457 29.58 39.16 25.24
N LEU A 458 28.95 38.13 24.65
CA LEU A 458 29.27 37.65 23.30
C LEU A 458 28.77 38.57 22.20
N GLN A 459 27.65 39.26 22.42
CA GLN A 459 27.16 40.29 21.50
C GLN A 459 28.18 41.40 21.25
N ARG A 460 29.04 41.69 22.23
CA ARG A 460 30.08 42.73 22.15
C ARG A 460 31.42 42.21 21.59
N GLY A 461 31.48 40.94 21.19
CA GLY A 461 32.69 40.33 20.61
C GLY A 461 32.91 40.70 19.15
N ALA A 462 34.12 40.41 18.64
CA ALA A 462 34.51 40.72 17.26
C ALA A 462 33.89 39.79 16.18
N ASP A 463 33.38 38.61 16.57
CA ASP A 463 32.73 37.65 15.67
C ASP A 463 31.29 38.08 15.34
N SER A 464 31.11 38.61 14.12
CA SER A 464 29.84 39.14 13.59
C SER A 464 28.67 38.13 13.64
N VAL A 465 28.93 36.85 13.32
CA VAL A 465 27.86 35.84 13.24
C VAL A 465 27.45 35.39 14.64
N THR A 466 28.43 35.10 15.50
CA THR A 466 28.16 34.75 16.90
C THR A 466 27.46 35.90 17.63
N ALA A 467 27.87 37.16 17.41
CA ALA A 467 27.24 38.33 18.01
C ALA A 467 25.76 38.47 17.59
N THR A 468 25.46 38.24 16.30
CA THR A 468 24.09 38.26 15.77
C THR A 468 23.22 37.16 16.38
N LEU A 469 23.75 35.93 16.50
CA LEU A 469 23.03 34.82 17.13
C LEU A 469 22.81 35.06 18.62
N ALA A 470 23.79 35.60 19.33
CA ALA A 470 23.67 35.97 20.74
C ALA A 470 22.61 37.07 20.95
N GLN A 471 22.57 38.08 20.07
CA GLN A 471 21.54 39.12 20.10
C GLN A 471 20.14 38.53 19.87
N ARG A 472 19.99 37.61 18.89
CA ARG A 472 18.72 36.92 18.64
C ARG A 472 18.28 36.09 19.85
N ALA A 473 19.21 35.33 20.44
CA ALA A 473 18.95 34.53 21.64
C ALA A 473 18.49 35.41 22.82
N LEU A 474 19.14 36.55 23.05
CA LEU A 474 18.73 37.53 24.06
C LEU A 474 17.32 38.06 23.82
N ARG A 475 16.99 38.44 22.59
CA ARG A 475 15.63 38.87 22.24
C ARG A 475 14.59 37.80 22.55
N GLN A 476 14.89 36.52 22.24
CA GLN A 476 14.01 35.39 22.54
C GLN A 476 13.83 35.17 24.04
N ILE A 477 14.89 35.32 24.84
CA ILE A 477 14.81 35.23 26.31
C ILE A 477 13.98 36.40 26.86
N ILE A 478 14.24 37.63 26.42
CA ILE A 478 13.49 38.84 26.84
C ILE A 478 12.02 38.71 26.45
N GLN A 479 11.69 38.23 25.26
CA GLN A 479 10.30 38.06 24.84
C GLN A 479 9.54 37.04 25.70
N ARG A 480 10.23 35.97 26.15
CA ARG A 480 9.64 34.93 27.00
C ARG A 480 9.52 35.33 28.47
N HIS A 481 10.43 36.18 28.97
CA HIS A 481 10.53 36.49 30.41
C HIS A 481 10.29 37.97 30.78
N GLY A 482 10.26 38.90 29.83
CA GLY A 482 10.16 40.35 30.06
C GLY A 482 8.73 40.91 30.10
N ARG A 483 7.71 40.05 30.13
CA ARG A 483 6.29 40.43 30.34
C ARG A 483 5.77 40.12 31.75
N ARG A 484 6.67 39.86 32.71
CA ARG A 484 6.32 39.63 34.11
C ARG A 484 6.94 40.69 35.00
#